data_AF-L7JX24-F1
#
_entry.id   AF-L7JX24-F1
#
_cell.length_a   1.000
_cell.length_b   1.000
_cell.length_c   1.000
_cell.angle_alpha   90.00
_cell.angle_beta   90.00
_cell.angle_gamma   90.00
#
_symmetry.space_group_name_H-M   'P 1'
#
loop_
_entity.id
_entity.type
_entity.pdbx_description
1 polymer ?
#
loop_
_entity_poly.entity_id
_entity_poly.type
_entity_poly.pdbx_seq_one_letter_code
_entity_poly.pdbx_strand_id
1 'polypeptide(L)'
;VPLFTEMNLILKNKDSIIFEKHPCSYESSPIFTNLLHSLNEVAKKYFNSKLLSFEIGPNLVEYYRSESGVVIIWSGTKEQKLDMNTVYRDYADAVLYGDIKLFTDKYGDAKP
;
A
#
# COMPACT_ATOMS: atom_id res chain seq x y z
N VAL A 1 -22.55 7.27 1.23
CA VAL A 1 -21.23 7.31 0.57
C VAL A 1 -20.95 5.88 0.13
N PRO A 2 -20.75 5.57 -1.16
CA PRO A 2 -20.56 4.18 -1.56
C PRO A 2 -19.32 3.64 -0.86
N LEU A 3 -19.48 2.46 -0.28
CA LEU A 3 -18.44 1.69 0.40
C LEU A 3 -17.46 1.21 -0.68
N PHE A 4 -16.17 1.45 -0.50
CA PHE A 4 -15.15 1.00 -1.45
C PHE A 4 -15.11 -0.54 -1.46
N THR A 5 -15.73 -1.17 -2.46
CA THR A 5 -15.58 -2.60 -2.75
C THR A 5 -14.36 -2.91 -3.63
N GLU A 6 -13.66 -1.87 -4.06
CA GLU A 6 -12.52 -1.98 -4.96
C GLU A 6 -11.20 -2.02 -4.17
N MET A 7 -10.30 -2.88 -4.63
CA MET A 7 -8.98 -3.06 -4.06
C MET A 7 -8.07 -1.92 -4.53
N ASN A 8 -7.61 -1.05 -3.63
CA ASN A 8 -6.58 -0.06 -3.95
C ASN A 8 -5.20 -0.58 -3.56
N LEU A 9 -4.20 -0.27 -4.38
CA LEU A 9 -2.80 -0.57 -4.10
C LEU A 9 -1.95 0.64 -4.47
N ILE A 10 -1.23 1.17 -3.48
CA ILE A 10 -0.34 2.32 -3.65
C ILE A 10 1.07 1.88 -3.29
N LEU A 11 2.00 2.09 -4.23
CA LEU A 11 3.43 2.01 -4.02
C LEU A 11 4.01 3.41 -4.09
N LYS A 12 4.74 3.82 -3.06
CA LYS A 12 5.40 5.14 -3.03
C LYS A 12 6.77 5.08 -2.38
N ASN A 13 7.60 6.06 -2.69
CA ASN A 13 8.84 6.30 -1.98
C ASN A 13 8.89 7.78 -1.60
N LYS A 14 8.93 8.06 -0.29
CA LYS A 14 8.74 9.41 0.27
C LYS A 14 7.44 10.03 -0.26
N ASP A 15 7.52 11.19 -0.88
CA ASP A 15 6.38 11.95 -1.40
C ASP A 15 6.03 11.60 -2.86
N SER A 16 6.76 10.67 -3.48
CA SER A 16 6.54 10.28 -4.87
C SER A 16 5.77 8.96 -4.96
N ILE A 17 4.60 9.01 -5.58
CA ILE A 17 3.84 7.81 -5.97
C ILE A 17 4.55 7.17 -7.15
N ILE A 18 4.92 5.89 -6.99
CA ILE A 18 5.54 5.07 -8.04
C ILE A 18 4.46 4.30 -8.80
N PHE A 19 3.46 3.80 -8.08
CA PHE A 19 2.34 3.06 -8.66
C PHE A 19 1.08 3.29 -7.82
N GLU A 20 -0.06 3.40 -8.50
CA GLU A 20 -1.37 3.50 -7.87
C GLU A 20 -2.38 2.74 -8.73
N LYS A 21 -2.99 1.70 -8.14
CA LYS A 21 -4.16 1.02 -8.69
C LYS A 21 -5.42 1.63 -8.09
N HIS A 22 -6.29 2.08 -8.98
CA HIS A 22 -7.48 2.90 -8.73
C HIS A 22 -7.13 4.21 -8.01
N PRO A 23 -7.35 5.38 -8.65
CA PRO A 23 -7.04 6.66 -8.02
C PRO A 23 -7.81 6.80 -6.70
N CYS A 24 -7.11 6.73 -5.58
CA CYS A 24 -7.72 6.80 -4.26
C CYS A 24 -7.22 8.05 -3.56
N SER A 25 -7.96 9.14 -3.74
CA SER A 25 -7.55 10.49 -3.35
C SER A 25 -7.24 10.65 -1.86
N TYR A 26 -7.81 9.79 -1.01
CA TYR A 26 -7.54 9.81 0.42
C TYR A 26 -6.24 9.09 0.78
N GLU A 27 -6.07 7.82 0.40
CA GLU A 27 -4.91 6.98 0.72
C GLU A 27 -3.61 7.48 0.06
N SER A 28 -3.73 8.17 -1.08
CA SER A 28 -2.63 8.88 -1.75
C SER A 28 -2.29 10.22 -1.09
N SER A 29 -3.13 10.74 -0.18
CA SER A 29 -2.95 12.07 0.40
C SER A 29 -1.85 12.15 1.47
N PRO A 30 -1.31 13.36 1.72
CA PRO A 30 -0.44 13.62 2.87
C PRO A 30 -1.13 13.35 4.21
N ILE A 31 -2.45 13.57 4.30
CA ILE A 31 -3.23 13.34 5.52
C ILE A 31 -3.17 11.86 5.91
N PHE A 32 -3.37 10.97 4.95
CA PHE A 32 -3.29 9.54 5.19
C PHE A 32 -1.88 9.07 5.55
N THR A 33 -0.86 9.67 4.93
CA THR A 33 0.54 9.42 5.29
C THR A 33 0.83 9.77 6.75
N ASN A 34 0.30 10.90 7.23
CA ASN A 34 0.43 11.32 8.63
C ASN A 34 -0.34 10.40 9.59
N LEU A 35 -1.51 9.90 9.17
CA LEU A 35 -2.27 8.90 9.94
C LEU A 35 -1.44 7.62 10.11
N LEU A 36 -0.90 7.07 9.02
CA LEU A 36 -0.05 5.87 9.05
C LEU A 36 1.18 6.07 9.95
N HIS A 37 1.83 7.22 9.84
CA HIS A 37 2.98 7.56 10.69
C HIS A 37 2.58 7.56 12.16
N SER A 38 1.49 8.25 12.52
CA SER A 38 1.01 8.36 13.89
C SER A 38 0.63 7.00 14.48
N LEU A 39 -0.10 6.18 13.72
CA LEU A 39 -0.47 4.82 14.11
C LEU A 39 0.75 3.93 14.32
N ASN A 40 1.78 4.07 13.48
CA ASN A 40 3.02 3.34 13.62
C ASN A 40 3.83 3.77 14.86
N GLU A 41 3.84 5.06 15.20
CA GLU A 41 4.47 5.52 16.46
C GLU A 41 3.70 5.04 17.70
N VAL A 42 2.36 4.97 17.63
CA VAL A 42 1.55 4.32 18.67
C VAL A 42 1.90 2.83 18.80
N ALA A 43 1.98 2.10 17.67
CA ALA A 43 2.34 0.69 17.66
C ALA A 43 3.71 0.44 18.34
N LYS A 44 4.71 1.25 18.00
CA LYS A 44 6.04 1.18 18.61
C LYS A 44 6.00 1.48 20.10
N LYS A 45 5.35 2.58 20.50
CA LYS A 45 5.37 3.06 21.87
C LYS A 45 4.66 2.12 22.84
N TYR A 46 3.51 1.58 22.44
CA TYR A 46 2.65 0.81 23.35
C TYR A 46 2.77 -0.69 23.19
N PHE A 47 3.22 -1.18 22.03
CA PHE A 47 3.24 -2.61 21.72
C PHE A 47 4.63 -3.12 21.30
N ASN A 48 5.64 -2.24 21.27
CA ASN A 48 6.99 -2.56 20.78
C ASN A 48 6.96 -3.26 19.40
N SER A 49 6.04 -2.83 18.53
CA SER A 49 5.77 -3.46 17.23
C SER A 49 5.67 -2.42 16.12
N LYS A 50 5.66 -2.90 14.87
CA LYS A 50 5.37 -2.07 13.69
C LYS A 50 3.87 -2.17 13.37
N LEU A 51 3.31 -1.10 12.81
CA LEU A 51 1.96 -1.16 12.25
C LEU A 51 1.95 -2.15 11.07
N LEU A 52 1.06 -3.13 11.11
CA LEU A 52 0.87 -4.10 10.03
C LEU A 52 -0.42 -3.82 9.25
N SER A 53 -1.52 -3.62 9.99
CA SER A 53 -2.83 -3.37 9.41
C SER A 53 -3.75 -2.63 10.38
N PHE A 54 -4.80 -2.01 9.85
CA PHE A 54 -5.90 -1.42 10.61
C PHE A 54 -7.17 -1.39 9.76
N GLU A 55 -8.33 -1.19 10.39
CA GLU A 55 -9.63 -1.17 9.71
C GLU A 55 -10.19 0.26 9.67
N ILE A 56 -10.77 0.66 8.53
CA ILE A 56 -11.52 1.91 8.37
C ILE A 56 -12.90 1.57 7.79
N GLY A 57 -13.94 1.60 8.63
CA GLY A 57 -15.26 1.14 8.22
C GLY A 57 -15.21 -0.34 7.79
N PRO A 58 -15.66 -0.71 6.58
CA PRO A 58 -15.58 -2.09 6.09
C PRO A 58 -14.20 -2.49 5.55
N ASN A 59 -13.28 -1.53 5.35
CA ASN A 59 -12.03 -1.76 4.64
C ASN A 59 -10.94 -2.21 5.60
N LEU A 60 -10.18 -3.23 5.19
CA LEU A 60 -8.90 -3.54 5.78
C LEU A 60 -7.83 -2.75 5.02
N VAL A 61 -6.98 -2.06 5.77
CA VAL A 61 -5.78 -1.41 5.25
C VAL A 61 -4.56 -2.18 5.74
N GLU A 62 -3.71 -2.62 4.83
CA GLU A 62 -2.39 -3.16 5.14
C GLU A 62 -1.29 -2.18 4.76
N TYR A 63 -0.27 -2.16 5.61
CA TYR A 63 0.84 -1.24 5.50
C TYR A 63 2.16 -1.99 5.57
N TYR A 64 3.02 -1.72 4.61
CA TYR A 64 4.40 -2.21 4.60
C TYR A 64 5.36 -1.06 4.33
N ARG A 65 6.47 -1.03 5.07
CA ARG A 65 7.59 -0.10 4.83
C ARG A 65 8.89 -0.88 4.83
N SER A 66 9.57 -0.87 3.68
CA SER A 66 10.90 -1.44 3.53
C SER A 66 11.97 -0.58 4.22
N GLU A 67 13.14 -1.15 4.43
CA GLU A 67 14.32 -0.43 4.94
C GLU A 67 14.80 0.67 3.98
N SER A 68 14.60 0.47 2.67
CA SER A 68 14.92 1.46 1.63
C SER A 68 13.98 2.67 1.60
N GLY A 69 12.90 2.66 2.39
CA GLY A 69 11.92 3.75 2.46
C GLY A 69 10.74 3.60 1.50
N VAL A 70 10.71 2.56 0.67
CA VAL A 70 9.52 2.20 -0.13
C VAL A 70 8.39 1.80 0.81
N VAL A 71 7.21 2.38 0.55
CA VAL A 71 5.98 2.17 1.28
C VAL A 71 4.95 1.55 0.34
N ILE A 72 4.29 0.51 0.83
CA ILE A 72 3.18 -0.17 0.17
C ILE A 72 1.96 -0.02 1.07
N ILE A 73 0.87 0.46 0.48
CA ILE A 73 -0.42 0.60 1.12
C ILE A 73 -1.40 -0.20 0.28
N TRP A 74 -2.06 -1.15 0.89
CA TRP A 74 -3.16 -1.88 0.28
C TRP A 74 -4.43 -1.61 1.07
N SER A 75 -5.55 -1.40 0.38
CA SER A 75 -6.86 -1.30 1.02
C SER A 75 -7.89 -2.08 0.22
N GLY A 76 -8.72 -2.88 0.91
CA GLY A 76 -9.79 -3.64 0.27
C GLY A 76 -10.50 -4.55 1.25
N THR A 77 -11.21 -5.55 0.72
CA THR A 77 -11.86 -6.57 1.55
C THR A 77 -10.89 -7.70 1.91
N LYS A 78 -11.14 -8.43 3.00
CA LYS A 78 -10.27 -9.53 3.46
C LYS A 78 -10.07 -10.63 2.40
N GLU A 79 -11.06 -10.82 1.53
CA GLU A 79 -11.03 -11.79 0.42
C GLU A 79 -10.08 -11.39 -0.70
N GLN A 80 -9.81 -10.09 -0.86
CA GLN A 80 -8.92 -9.52 -1.89
C GLN A 80 -7.49 -9.29 -1.37
N LYS A 81 -7.19 -9.76 -0.16
CA LYS A 81 -5.93 -9.50 0.54
C LYS A 81 -4.73 -9.97 -0.29
N LEU A 82 -3.75 -9.08 -0.44
CA LEU A 82 -2.47 -9.39 -1.05
C LEU A 82 -1.41 -9.66 0.02
N ASP A 83 -0.43 -10.52 -0.28
CA ASP A 83 0.77 -10.64 0.55
C ASP A 83 1.76 -9.50 0.24
N MET A 84 1.91 -8.57 1.19
CA MET A 84 2.75 -7.38 1.02
C MET A 84 4.23 -7.70 0.77
N ASN A 85 4.75 -8.82 1.28
CA ASN A 85 6.14 -9.22 1.01
C ASN A 85 6.32 -9.64 -0.44
N THR A 86 5.32 -10.34 -0.99
CA THR A 86 5.30 -10.71 -2.41
C THR A 86 5.20 -9.47 -3.29
N VAL A 87 4.31 -8.53 -2.97
CA VAL A 87 4.19 -7.24 -3.71
C VAL A 87 5.52 -6.47 -3.69
N TYR A 88 6.18 -6.36 -2.54
CA TYR A 88 7.47 -5.68 -2.45
C TYR A 88 8.55 -6.39 -3.28
N ARG A 89 8.59 -7.73 -3.26
CA ARG A 89 9.55 -8.52 -4.03
C ARG A 89 9.34 -8.32 -5.52
N ASP A 90 8.10 -8.40 -6.01
CA ASP A 90 7.80 -8.18 -7.42
C ASP A 90 8.19 -6.77 -7.88
N TYR A 91 7.99 -5.76 -7.02
CA TYR A 91 8.49 -4.40 -7.29
C TYR A 91 10.02 -4.36 -7.32
N ALA A 92 10.69 -4.97 -6.34
CA ALA A 92 12.15 -4.97 -6.26
C ALA A 92 12.78 -5.67 -7.47
N ASP A 93 12.22 -6.80 -7.90
CA ASP A 93 12.64 -7.52 -9.10
C ASP A 93 12.43 -6.66 -10.35
N ALA A 94 11.26 -6.04 -10.51
CA ALA A 94 10.98 -5.15 -11.63
C ALA A 94 11.97 -3.97 -11.70
N VAL A 95 12.37 -3.40 -10.56
CA VAL A 95 13.41 -2.36 -10.49
C VAL A 95 14.78 -2.93 -10.84
N LEU A 96 15.15 -4.09 -10.32
CA LEU A 96 16.44 -4.73 -10.56
C LEU A 96 16.67 -5.04 -12.04
N TYR A 97 15.63 -5.51 -12.73
CA TYR A 97 15.67 -5.82 -14.16
C TYR A 97 15.41 -4.60 -15.06
N GLY A 98 15.10 -3.44 -14.48
CA GLY A 98 14.82 -2.20 -15.23
C GLY A 98 13.51 -2.24 -16.00
N ASP A 99 12.57 -3.12 -15.64
CA ASP A 99 11.29 -3.30 -16.31
C ASP A 99 10.13 -3.18 -15.30
N ILE A 100 9.82 -1.93 -14.93
CA ILE A 100 8.69 -1.62 -14.05
C ILE A 100 7.35 -2.06 -14.64
N LYS A 101 7.29 -2.29 -15.96
CA LYS A 101 6.06 -2.69 -16.64
C LYS A 101 5.59 -4.08 -16.18
N LEU A 102 6.51 -4.99 -15.84
CA LEU A 102 6.16 -6.29 -15.25
C LEU A 102 5.33 -6.14 -13.98
N PHE A 103 5.67 -5.17 -13.14
CA PHE A 103 4.92 -4.86 -11.93
C PHE A 103 3.55 -4.26 -12.27
N THR A 104 3.51 -3.28 -13.18
CA THR A 104 2.25 -2.62 -13.55
C THR A 104 1.30 -3.52 -14.33
N ASP A 105 1.80 -4.46 -15.13
CA ASP A 105 0.98 -5.42 -15.87
C ASP A 105 0.34 -6.45 -14.92
N LYS A 106 1.04 -6.83 -13.84
CA LYS A 106 0.54 -7.76 -12.82
C LYS A 106 -0.49 -7.11 -11.89
N TYR A 107 -0.19 -5.89 -11.45
CA TYR A 107 -0.97 -5.23 -10.40
C TYR A 107 -1.89 -4.13 -10.89
N GLY A 108 -1.73 -3.65 -12.12
CA GLY A 108 -2.61 -2.67 -12.74
C GLY A 108 -3.97 -3.25 -13.08
N ASP A 109 -4.84 -2.39 -13.59
CA ASP A 109 -6.05 -2.87 -14.25
C ASP A 109 -5.63 -3.45 -15.60
N ALA A 110 -6.13 -4.66 -15.91
CA ALA A 110 -6.14 -5.10 -17.29
C ALA A 110 -6.81 -3.98 -18.09
N LYS A 111 -6.11 -3.39 -19.06
CA LYS A 111 -6.76 -2.46 -19.98
C LYS A 111 -8.02 -3.16 -20.51
N PRO A 112 -9.19 -2.48 -20.52
CA PRO A 112 -10.34 -3.00 -21.25
C PRO A 112 -9.99 -3.27 -22.71
#